data_AF-A0AAE9EWE3-F1
#
_entry.id   AF-A0AAE9EWE3-F1
#
_cell.length_a   1.000
_cell.length_b   1.000
_cell.length_c   1.000
_cell.angle_alpha   90.00
_cell.angle_beta   90.00
_cell.angle_gamma   90.00
#
_symmetry.space_group_name_H-M   'P 1'
#
loop_
_entity.id
_entity.type
_entity.pdbx_description
1 polymer ?
#
loop_
_entity_poly.entity_id
_entity_poly.type
_entity_poly.pdbx_seq_one_letter_code
_entity_poly.pdbx_strand_id
1 'polypeptide(L)'
;MINIIGWAPDSHEPSPETSFLNQFISPFGTIESGDKNYPRVRSGHRCFTDNDYLYLIGGYTHQIRRGSIFKEIWAMSLATFEWRRYEVIGELPDTLASFAIIQVFPYSKTFILFGGSGTAFGTSSSNRFYFVGVDNNNCCVESYELKVGGDIPLPKYGHAMCAGEVRGKYYIIGGTEGTSFDFDVHALTMRANPEATTENEKYTWHCELITTNQGFPGRYRLEATYDEKNHCLLFFGGGSNEEVHGFEKIIKLDLKTKISSAVSTIPDSRNGYPQARRCHTIARRSTKVIMTGGIFHRENGLDVLVHSDVWIFEMTDYSWEKYEHSLPRAVYFHDAAITEEGCMMVFGGAHELTPTAPRNNKLYFAWFGIPRLQTFALEALRKKYPQMFSGLYSGNLQPSGVLDVFNTFCKPGKISEEERNIVQRGRIPFHEHEDRSRFFLNGNSEDYAVRIFLQHQVADPEPLQRRRGQRQQGRHEQILQNNGNLNKTRSIEVLWWFQEIYEDLSVGCSTNFSVVLVLVTKITEKVKLEKKEK
;
A
#
# COMPACT_ATOMS: atom_id res chain seq x y z
N MET A 1 -26.16 12.94 -21.60
CA MET A 1 -25.92 11.68 -20.88
C MET A 1 -24.46 11.34 -21.03
N ILE A 2 -23.65 11.69 -20.03
CA ILE A 2 -22.22 11.33 -19.97
C ILE A 2 -22.14 10.35 -18.81
N ASN A 3 -21.95 9.07 -19.11
CA ASN A 3 -21.73 8.02 -18.11
C ASN A 3 -20.33 8.24 -17.53
N ILE A 4 -20.26 8.82 -16.32
CA ILE A 4 -19.03 8.96 -15.56
C ILE A 4 -18.94 7.73 -14.66
N ILE A 5 -18.08 6.80 -15.08
CA ILE A 5 -17.73 5.57 -14.37
C ILE A 5 -16.75 5.97 -13.25
N GLY A 6 -17.20 5.93 -12.00
CA GLY A 6 -16.36 5.98 -10.81
C GLY A 6 -16.54 4.65 -10.07
N TRP A 7 -15.45 3.87 -9.99
CA TRP A 7 -15.36 2.41 -9.80
C TRP A 7 -15.72 1.57 -11.04
N ALA A 8 -14.71 1.18 -11.81
CA ALA A 8 -14.55 -0.15 -12.45
C ALA A 8 -13.24 -0.17 -13.26
N PRO A 9 -12.43 -1.23 -13.13
CA PRO A 9 -12.49 -2.24 -14.18
C PRO A 9 -13.02 -3.50 -13.53
N ASP A 10 -14.26 -3.89 -13.83
CA ASP A 10 -14.86 -5.19 -13.52
C ASP A 10 -14.53 -5.82 -12.15
N SER A 11 -14.67 -5.06 -11.06
CA SER A 11 -14.80 -5.63 -9.72
C SER A 11 -16.28 -5.93 -9.46
N HIS A 12 -16.74 -7.10 -9.89
CA HIS A 12 -18.02 -7.63 -9.43
C HIS A 12 -18.02 -7.69 -7.90
N GLU A 13 -18.87 -6.86 -7.30
CA GLU A 13 -19.33 -6.88 -5.90
C GLU A 13 -18.35 -7.37 -4.83
N PRO A 14 -17.96 -6.46 -3.92
CA PRO A 14 -18.03 -6.78 -2.52
C PRO A 14 -19.16 -5.96 -1.90
N SER A 15 -20.24 -6.63 -1.52
CA SER A 15 -21.17 -6.09 -0.55
C SER A 15 -20.39 -5.70 0.72
N PRO A 16 -20.88 -4.78 1.56
CA PRO A 16 -20.24 -4.46 2.85
C PRO A 16 -20.14 -5.65 3.81
N GLU A 17 -20.61 -6.83 3.39
CA GLU A 17 -20.52 -8.10 4.11
C GLU A 17 -19.34 -8.99 3.65
N THR A 18 -18.56 -8.62 2.62
CA THR A 18 -17.51 -9.49 2.07
C THR A 18 -16.06 -9.07 2.36
N SER A 19 -15.81 -8.04 3.17
CA SER A 19 -14.48 -7.87 3.78
C SER A 19 -14.35 -8.80 4.98
N PHE A 20 -14.11 -10.08 4.74
CA PHE A 20 -13.64 -10.92 5.83
C PHE A 20 -12.27 -10.39 6.25
N LEU A 21 -12.20 -9.80 7.45
CA LEU A 21 -10.95 -9.52 8.14
C LEU A 21 -10.07 -10.77 7.94
N ASN A 22 -8.82 -10.60 7.53
CA ASN A 22 -7.82 -11.67 7.33
C ASN A 22 -7.78 -12.36 5.95
N GLN A 23 -8.75 -12.18 5.04
CA GLN A 23 -8.69 -12.79 3.71
C GLN A 23 -7.91 -11.93 2.68
N PHE A 24 -7.13 -12.57 1.81
CA PHE A 24 -6.52 -11.89 0.67
C PHE A 24 -7.55 -11.57 -0.41
N ILE A 25 -7.80 -10.29 -0.64
CA ILE A 25 -8.72 -9.78 -1.67
C ILE A 25 -7.96 -9.03 -2.76
N SER A 26 -8.42 -9.15 -4.01
CA SER A 26 -7.97 -8.30 -5.12
C SER A 26 -9.01 -7.19 -5.30
N PRO A 27 -8.78 -5.96 -4.79
CA PRO A 27 -9.77 -4.90 -4.89
C PRO A 27 -9.87 -4.32 -6.30
N PHE A 28 -8.92 -4.66 -7.18
CA PHE A 28 -8.92 -4.29 -8.59
C PHE A 28 -9.36 -5.47 -9.44
N GLY A 29 -10.24 -5.23 -10.41
CA GLY A 29 -10.49 -6.21 -11.46
C GLY A 29 -9.37 -6.21 -12.49
N THR A 30 -9.64 -6.82 -13.65
CA THR A 30 -8.59 -7.09 -14.64
C THR A 30 -8.12 -5.80 -15.30
N ILE A 31 -6.82 -5.49 -15.18
CA ILE A 31 -6.20 -4.37 -15.89
C ILE A 31 -5.98 -4.80 -17.35
N GLU A 32 -6.51 -4.02 -18.30
CA GLU A 32 -6.32 -4.29 -19.72
C GLU A 32 -4.83 -4.20 -20.13
N SER A 33 -4.42 -5.09 -21.02
CA SER A 33 -3.04 -5.12 -21.51
C SER A 33 -2.69 -3.84 -22.26
N GLY A 34 -1.78 -3.04 -21.70
CA GLY A 34 -1.25 -1.84 -22.35
C GLY A 34 -1.69 -0.52 -21.73
N ASP A 35 -2.52 -0.56 -20.68
CA ASP A 35 -2.85 0.65 -19.92
C ASP A 35 -1.58 1.25 -19.31
N LYS A 36 -1.31 2.51 -19.67
CA LYS A 36 -0.14 3.28 -19.21
C LYS A 36 -0.32 3.86 -17.81
N ASN A 37 -1.50 3.72 -17.21
CA ASN A 37 -1.81 4.24 -15.87
C ASN A 37 -1.54 3.24 -14.75
N TYR A 38 -1.12 2.02 -15.08
CA TYR A 38 -0.85 0.98 -14.10
C TYR A 38 0.54 0.36 -14.29
N PRO A 39 1.16 -0.13 -13.20
CA PRO A 39 2.40 -0.86 -13.32
C PRO A 39 2.20 -2.16 -14.12
N ARG A 40 3.08 -2.37 -15.11
CA ARG A 40 3.10 -3.60 -15.91
C ARG A 40 3.52 -4.83 -15.09
N VAL A 41 3.21 -6.02 -15.62
CA VAL A 41 3.57 -7.30 -15.00
C VAL A 41 5.08 -7.41 -14.76
N ARG A 42 5.46 -7.82 -13.54
CA ARG A 42 6.87 -7.81 -13.12
C ARG A 42 7.16 -8.75 -11.95
N SER A 43 8.42 -9.13 -11.81
CA SER A 43 8.95 -9.90 -10.68
C SER A 43 10.30 -9.33 -10.22
N GLY A 44 10.72 -9.56 -8.99
CA GLY A 44 11.99 -9.06 -8.45
C GLY A 44 12.02 -7.53 -8.32
N HIS A 45 10.84 -6.91 -8.25
CA HIS A 45 10.64 -5.52 -7.88
C HIS A 45 10.61 -5.39 -6.35
N ARG A 46 10.47 -4.17 -5.84
CA ARG A 46 10.32 -3.95 -4.40
C ARG A 46 9.13 -3.03 -4.09
N CYS A 47 8.45 -3.31 -2.98
CA CYS A 47 7.26 -2.62 -2.50
C CYS A 47 7.48 -2.03 -1.11
N PHE A 48 6.98 -0.81 -0.88
CA PHE A 48 7.06 -0.13 0.44
C PHE A 48 5.81 0.68 0.71
N THR A 49 5.62 1.09 1.96
CA THR A 49 4.56 2.03 2.31
C THR A 49 5.04 3.06 3.33
N ASP A 50 4.50 4.27 3.23
CA ASP A 50 4.60 5.33 4.23
C ASP A 50 3.30 5.45 5.06
N ASN A 51 2.45 4.41 5.03
CA ASN A 51 1.06 4.35 5.53
C ASN A 51 0.01 5.10 4.71
N ASP A 52 0.41 6.05 3.86
CA ASP A 52 -0.53 6.80 3.02
C ASP A 52 -0.51 6.30 1.57
N TYR A 53 0.63 5.80 1.11
CA TYR A 53 0.85 5.27 -0.24
C TYR A 53 1.49 3.88 -0.20
N LEU A 54 1.22 3.09 -1.23
CA LEU A 54 2.02 1.94 -1.62
C LEU A 54 2.95 2.35 -2.76
N TYR A 55 4.25 2.16 -2.55
CA TYR A 55 5.28 2.40 -3.56
C TYR A 55 5.72 1.09 -4.19
N LEU A 56 6.02 1.14 -5.49
CA LEU A 56 6.54 0.05 -6.28
C LEU A 56 7.70 0.56 -7.13
N ILE A 57 8.86 -0.09 -7.02
CA ILE A 57 10.07 0.29 -7.77
C ILE A 57 10.67 -0.94 -8.45
N GLY A 58 11.10 -0.74 -9.69
CA GLY A 58 11.93 -1.73 -10.38
C GLY A 58 11.18 -2.96 -10.86
N GLY A 59 11.95 -4.05 -10.97
CA GLY A 59 11.51 -5.37 -11.41
C GLY A 59 11.88 -5.69 -12.85
N TYR A 60 11.70 -6.96 -13.18
CA TYR A 60 11.98 -7.51 -14.50
C TYR A 60 10.71 -8.05 -15.18
N THR A 61 10.62 -7.93 -16.50
CA THR A 61 9.65 -8.63 -17.35
C THR A 61 10.24 -9.17 -18.65
N HIS A 62 9.86 -10.38 -19.04
CA HIS A 62 10.26 -10.97 -20.32
C HIS A 62 9.44 -10.42 -21.51
N GLN A 63 8.38 -9.65 -21.25
CA GLN A 63 7.48 -9.13 -22.30
C GLN A 63 8.05 -7.93 -23.07
N ILE A 64 9.22 -7.40 -22.65
CA ILE A 64 9.87 -6.26 -23.29
C ILE A 64 11.18 -6.74 -23.92
N ARG A 65 11.27 -6.69 -25.26
CA ARG A 65 12.42 -7.16 -26.04
C ARG A 65 13.71 -6.36 -25.83
N ARG A 66 13.62 -5.07 -25.45
CA ARG A 66 14.76 -4.17 -25.21
C ARG A 66 14.54 -3.45 -23.88
N GLY A 67 15.34 -3.77 -22.86
CA GLY A 67 15.20 -3.17 -21.52
C GLY A 67 14.10 -3.83 -20.69
N SER A 68 14.33 -5.08 -20.30
CA SER A 68 13.43 -5.86 -19.46
C SER A 68 13.37 -5.41 -18.00
N ILE A 69 14.20 -4.44 -17.60
CA ILE A 69 14.25 -3.87 -16.25
C ILE A 69 13.47 -2.56 -16.23
N PHE A 70 12.53 -2.44 -15.29
CA PHE A 70 11.79 -1.21 -15.09
C PHE A 70 12.66 -0.20 -14.32
N LYS A 71 12.83 1.01 -14.89
CA LYS A 71 13.50 2.15 -14.23
C LYS A 71 12.48 3.23 -13.91
N GLU A 72 11.48 2.85 -13.11
CA GLU A 72 10.35 3.71 -12.77
C GLU A 72 9.93 3.45 -11.33
N ILE A 73 9.36 4.48 -10.71
CA ILE A 73 8.70 4.41 -9.40
C ILE A 73 7.21 4.68 -9.60
N TRP A 74 6.40 3.82 -9.03
CA TRP A 74 4.96 3.95 -8.97
C TRP A 74 4.53 4.18 -7.53
N ALA A 75 3.55 5.03 -7.31
CA ALA A 75 2.89 5.21 -6.03
C ALA A 75 1.38 5.05 -6.21
N MET A 76 0.75 4.33 -5.29
CA MET A 76 -0.70 4.20 -5.20
C MET A 76 -1.17 4.82 -3.90
N SER A 77 -2.04 5.84 -3.97
CA SER A 77 -2.65 6.37 -2.75
C SER A 77 -3.55 5.31 -2.11
N LEU A 78 -3.39 5.07 -0.82
CA LEU A 78 -4.26 4.15 -0.07
C LEU A 78 -5.63 4.77 0.23
N ALA A 79 -5.80 6.08 0.02
CA ALA A 79 -7.10 6.74 0.12
C ALA A 79 -7.93 6.61 -1.16
N THR A 80 -7.31 6.65 -2.33
CA THR A 80 -8.02 6.62 -3.62
C THR A 80 -7.87 5.31 -4.36
N PHE A 81 -6.84 4.53 -4.06
CA PHE A 81 -6.43 3.33 -4.81
C PHE A 81 -6.04 3.62 -6.26
N GLU A 82 -5.60 4.85 -6.55
CA GLU A 82 -5.09 5.22 -7.87
C GLU A 82 -3.58 5.14 -7.93
N TRP A 83 -3.09 4.45 -8.96
CA TRP A 83 -1.67 4.38 -9.31
C TRP A 83 -1.21 5.62 -10.07
N ARG A 84 0.01 6.05 -9.79
CA ARG A 84 0.69 7.15 -10.45
C ARG A 84 2.16 6.82 -10.63
N ARG A 85 2.68 7.10 -11.81
CA ARG A 85 4.11 7.01 -12.06
C ARG A 85 4.76 8.33 -11.68
N TYR A 86 5.72 8.28 -10.76
CA TYR A 86 6.40 9.48 -10.29
C TYR A 86 7.53 9.85 -11.25
N GLU A 87 7.76 11.16 -11.39
CA GLU A 87 8.90 11.67 -12.13
C GLU A 87 10.19 11.46 -11.33
N VAL A 88 11.24 10.98 -12.00
CA VAL A 88 12.55 10.77 -11.38
C VAL A 88 13.43 11.98 -11.67
N ILE A 89 13.84 12.67 -10.61
CA ILE A 89 14.84 13.74 -10.64
C ILE A 89 16.18 13.12 -10.24
N GLY A 90 17.15 13.16 -11.16
CA GLY A 90 18.43 12.46 -11.02
C GLY A 90 18.42 11.11 -11.75
N GLU A 91 19.16 10.13 -11.24
CA GLU A 91 19.32 8.83 -11.90
C GLU A 91 19.00 7.67 -10.95
N LEU A 92 18.21 6.71 -11.46
CA LEU A 92 18.00 5.41 -10.82
C LEU A 92 18.99 4.38 -11.39
N PRO A 93 19.37 3.36 -10.60
CA PRO A 93 20.27 2.34 -11.07
C PRO A 93 19.67 1.49 -12.21
N ASP A 94 20.54 1.00 -13.08
CA ASP A 94 20.17 0.08 -14.17
C ASP A 94 19.90 -1.36 -13.68
N THR A 95 20.13 -1.60 -12.40
CA THR A 95 20.20 -2.91 -11.75
C THR A 95 19.00 -3.18 -10.85
N LEU A 96 17.83 -2.67 -11.23
CA LEU A 96 16.60 -2.75 -10.44
C LEU A 96 15.85 -4.09 -10.50
N ALA A 97 16.51 -5.22 -10.79
CA ALA A 97 15.94 -6.54 -10.53
C ALA A 97 16.65 -7.24 -9.37
N SER A 98 15.86 -7.75 -8.42
CA SER A 98 16.34 -8.45 -7.22
C SER A 98 17.38 -7.64 -6.42
N PHE A 99 17.30 -6.32 -6.48
CA PHE A 99 18.02 -5.40 -5.59
C PHE A 99 17.38 -5.42 -4.20
N ALA A 100 18.11 -4.96 -3.20
CA ALA A 100 17.54 -4.70 -1.90
C ALA A 100 17.34 -3.19 -1.69
N ILE A 101 16.37 -2.89 -0.83
CA ILE A 101 16.00 -1.53 -0.50
C ILE A 101 15.44 -1.54 0.91
N ILE A 102 15.70 -0.45 1.63
CA ILE A 102 15.28 -0.26 3.01
C ILE A 102 14.88 1.20 3.23
N GLN A 103 13.83 1.42 4.02
CA GLN A 103 13.48 2.76 4.48
C GLN A 103 14.47 3.22 5.56
N VAL A 104 14.89 4.48 5.50
CA VAL A 104 15.81 5.06 6.50
C VAL A 104 15.17 5.04 7.90
N PHE A 105 13.85 5.24 7.97
CA PHE A 105 13.06 4.99 9.17
C PHE A 105 11.80 4.23 8.79
N PRO A 106 11.22 3.40 9.69
CA PRO A 106 9.93 2.75 9.41
C PRO A 106 8.91 3.77 8.91
N TYR A 107 8.29 3.47 7.76
CA TYR A 107 7.30 4.33 7.11
C TYR A 107 7.80 5.70 6.63
N SER A 108 9.12 5.94 6.52
CA SER A 108 9.64 7.18 5.93
C SER A 108 9.51 7.20 4.40
N LYS A 109 9.54 8.41 3.84
CA LYS A 109 9.58 8.69 2.40
C LYS A 109 11.00 8.66 1.82
N THR A 110 11.94 8.08 2.55
CA THR A 110 13.37 8.08 2.21
C THR A 110 13.92 6.66 2.29
N PHE A 111 14.64 6.26 1.25
CA PHE A 111 15.05 4.88 1.02
C PHE A 111 16.51 4.81 0.63
N ILE A 112 17.16 3.71 1.01
CA ILE A 112 18.47 3.32 0.49
C ILE A 112 18.29 2.08 -0.37
N LEU A 113 18.78 2.11 -1.59
CA LEU A 113 18.84 0.98 -2.51
C LEU A 113 20.27 0.44 -2.53
N PHE A 114 20.42 -0.87 -2.67
CA PHE A 114 21.72 -1.52 -2.83
C PHE A 114 21.65 -2.67 -3.85
N GLY A 115 22.66 -2.68 -4.71
CA GLY A 115 22.94 -3.74 -5.66
C GLY A 115 21.81 -4.07 -6.63
N GLY A 116 21.61 -5.37 -6.88
CA GLY A 116 20.66 -5.88 -7.87
C GLY A 116 21.31 -6.20 -9.21
N SER A 117 20.49 -6.50 -10.21
CA SER A 117 20.94 -6.93 -11.55
C SER A 117 20.16 -6.28 -12.69
N GLY A 118 20.85 -6.09 -13.81
CA GLY A 118 20.29 -5.63 -15.08
C GLY A 118 19.64 -6.76 -15.90
N THR A 119 19.46 -6.55 -17.21
CA THR A 119 18.81 -7.52 -18.11
C THR A 119 19.60 -8.81 -18.30
N ALA A 120 20.92 -8.77 -18.13
CA ALA A 120 21.80 -9.93 -18.20
C ALA A 120 22.15 -10.33 -16.76
N PHE A 121 21.30 -11.18 -16.17
CA PHE A 121 21.46 -11.64 -14.79
C PHE A 121 22.83 -12.27 -14.57
N GLY A 122 23.52 -11.88 -13.50
CA GLY A 122 24.86 -12.37 -13.17
C GLY A 122 26.02 -11.74 -13.95
N THR A 123 25.76 -10.95 -15.00
CA THR A 123 26.83 -10.22 -15.73
C THR A 123 26.72 -8.70 -15.61
N SER A 124 25.56 -8.22 -15.17
CA SER A 124 25.26 -6.81 -14.94
C SER A 124 24.76 -6.57 -13.52
N SER A 125 25.46 -7.08 -12.51
CA SER A 125 25.18 -6.78 -11.10
C SER A 125 25.86 -5.49 -10.65
N SER A 126 25.36 -4.91 -9.56
CA SER A 126 25.89 -3.67 -8.96
C SER A 126 26.20 -3.88 -7.48
N ASN A 127 27.12 -3.08 -6.94
CA ASN A 127 27.34 -2.87 -5.51
C ASN A 127 27.23 -1.39 -5.12
N ARG A 128 26.59 -0.58 -5.96
CA ARG A 128 26.37 0.84 -5.70
C ARG A 128 25.17 1.04 -4.79
N PHE A 129 25.22 2.11 -4.00
CA PHE A 129 24.14 2.55 -3.13
C PHE A 129 23.48 3.78 -3.72
N TYR A 130 22.16 3.87 -3.61
CA TYR A 130 21.40 5.05 -4.03
C TYR A 130 20.50 5.51 -2.90
N PHE A 131 20.46 6.82 -2.70
CA PHE A 131 19.42 7.46 -1.90
C PHE A 131 18.24 7.76 -2.80
N VAL A 132 17.03 7.51 -2.29
CA VAL A 132 15.78 7.91 -2.94
C VAL A 132 14.90 8.63 -1.93
N GLY A 133 14.54 9.87 -2.24
CA GLY A 133 13.58 10.69 -1.48
C GLY A 133 12.29 10.88 -2.27
N VAL A 134 11.14 10.71 -1.64
CA VAL A 134 9.83 10.83 -2.29
C VAL A 134 9.14 12.12 -1.88
N ASP A 135 8.72 12.91 -2.88
CA ASP A 135 7.82 14.03 -2.70
C ASP A 135 6.46 13.71 -3.33
N ASN A 136 5.52 13.28 -2.48
CA ASN A 136 4.17 12.98 -2.92
C ASN A 136 3.45 14.23 -3.45
N ASN A 137 3.73 15.43 -2.93
CA ASN A 137 3.02 16.64 -3.34
C ASN A 137 3.32 16.99 -4.80
N ASN A 138 4.56 16.81 -5.21
CA ASN A 138 5.03 17.05 -6.57
C ASN A 138 5.02 15.79 -7.46
N CYS A 139 4.56 14.64 -6.93
CA CYS A 139 4.59 13.34 -7.63
C CYS A 139 5.98 13.02 -8.21
N CYS A 140 7.04 13.35 -7.49
CA CYS A 140 8.41 13.16 -7.94
C CYS A 140 9.25 12.43 -6.89
N VAL A 141 10.36 11.89 -7.35
CA VAL A 141 11.37 11.24 -6.54
C VAL A 141 12.73 11.82 -6.87
N GLU A 142 13.47 12.21 -5.85
CA GLU A 142 14.87 12.59 -5.98
C GLU A 142 15.73 11.35 -5.78
N SER A 143 16.68 11.10 -6.69
CA SER A 143 17.58 9.96 -6.64
C SER A 143 19.01 10.35 -6.96
N TYR A 144 19.95 9.93 -6.12
CA TYR A 144 21.38 10.11 -6.35
C TYR A 144 22.21 8.98 -5.74
N GLU A 145 23.37 8.72 -6.34
CA GLU A 145 24.32 7.71 -5.85
C GLU A 145 24.95 8.17 -4.53
N LEU A 146 24.95 7.27 -3.54
CA LEU A 146 25.60 7.50 -2.25
C LEU A 146 27.06 7.07 -2.30
N LYS A 147 27.94 7.97 -1.84
CA LYS A 147 29.34 7.63 -1.57
C LYS A 147 29.42 6.87 -0.25
N VAL A 148 29.64 5.57 -0.35
CA VAL A 148 29.86 4.68 0.78
C VAL A 148 31.34 4.33 0.84
N GLY A 149 31.95 4.42 2.02
CA GLY A 149 33.31 3.95 2.26
C GLY A 149 33.34 2.63 3.03
N GLY A 150 34.54 2.06 3.18
CA GLY A 150 34.75 0.83 3.97
C GLY A 150 34.71 -0.44 3.12
N ASP A 151 34.31 -1.54 3.75
CA ASP A 151 34.27 -2.86 3.15
C ASP A 151 32.90 -3.09 2.48
N ILE A 152 32.83 -2.74 1.19
CA ILE A 152 31.59 -2.80 0.40
C ILE A 152 31.47 -4.20 -0.21
N PRO A 153 30.29 -4.86 -0.14
CA PRO A 153 30.11 -6.16 -0.76
C PRO A 153 30.39 -6.13 -2.26
N LEU A 154 30.80 -7.26 -2.83
CA LEU A 154 30.92 -7.42 -4.28
C LEU A 154 29.57 -7.23 -4.99
N PRO A 155 29.56 -6.88 -6.29
CA PRO A 155 28.32 -6.68 -7.05
C PRO A 155 27.38 -7.88 -7.02
N LYS A 156 26.22 -7.73 -6.36
CA LYS A 156 25.34 -8.87 -6.06
C LYS A 156 23.85 -8.56 -6.14
N TYR A 157 23.04 -9.59 -6.26
CA TYR A 157 21.59 -9.52 -6.28
C TYR A 157 20.97 -10.68 -5.49
N GLY A 158 19.67 -10.54 -5.17
CA GLY A 158 18.91 -11.49 -4.36
C GLY A 158 19.39 -11.62 -2.92
N HIS A 159 20.11 -10.62 -2.42
CA HIS A 159 20.46 -10.48 -1.01
C HIS A 159 19.28 -9.89 -0.22
N ALA A 160 19.30 -10.06 1.10
CA ALA A 160 18.35 -9.41 2.00
C ALA A 160 18.94 -8.12 2.56
N MET A 161 18.05 -7.18 2.95
CA MET A 161 18.41 -6.05 3.80
C MET A 161 17.42 -5.90 4.95
N CYS A 162 17.91 -5.58 6.14
CA CYS A 162 17.06 -5.30 7.30
C CYS A 162 17.66 -4.21 8.20
N ALA A 163 16.83 -3.59 9.03
CA ALA A 163 17.26 -2.59 9.99
C ALA A 163 18.06 -3.25 11.12
N GLY A 164 19.02 -2.51 11.68
CA GLY A 164 19.83 -2.95 12.80
C GLY A 164 19.34 -2.45 14.16
N GLU A 165 20.23 -2.57 15.14
CA GLU A 165 20.01 -2.24 16.54
C GLU A 165 19.87 -0.74 16.82
N VAL A 166 20.39 0.11 15.93
CA VAL A 166 20.32 1.57 16.05
C VAL A 166 19.85 2.19 14.74
N ARG A 167 19.19 3.34 14.86
CA ARG A 167 18.79 4.16 13.72
C ARG A 167 20.01 4.48 12.86
N GLY A 168 19.87 4.32 11.55
CA GLY A 168 20.97 4.53 10.62
C GLY A 168 21.91 3.34 10.45
N LYS A 169 21.72 2.22 11.15
CA LYS A 169 22.46 0.99 10.91
C LYS A 169 21.56 -0.05 10.24
N TYR A 170 22.05 -0.63 9.16
CA TYR A 170 21.32 -1.60 8.33
C TYR A 170 22.25 -2.76 7.99
N TYR A 171 21.69 -3.95 7.80
CA TYR A 171 22.44 -5.14 7.46
C TYR A 171 22.11 -5.60 6.05
N ILE A 172 23.14 -6.01 5.30
CA ILE A 172 23.06 -6.60 3.96
C ILE A 172 23.51 -8.05 4.12
N ILE A 173 22.68 -9.00 3.67
CA ILE A 173 22.88 -10.42 3.98
C ILE A 173 22.81 -11.28 2.72
N GLY A 174 23.86 -12.08 2.52
CA GLY A 174 23.95 -13.09 1.47
C GLY A 174 23.82 -12.53 0.06
N GLY A 175 23.22 -13.32 -0.83
CA GLY A 175 23.02 -12.99 -2.24
C GLY A 175 23.86 -13.85 -3.18
N THR A 176 23.98 -13.39 -4.43
CA THR A 176 24.79 -14.03 -5.46
C THR A 176 25.43 -13.02 -6.39
N GLU A 177 26.61 -13.36 -6.88
CA GLU A 177 27.31 -12.68 -7.98
C GLU A 177 26.95 -13.29 -9.35
N GLY A 178 26.08 -14.31 -9.37
CA GLY A 178 25.62 -15.02 -10.56
C GLY A 178 26.10 -16.47 -10.62
N THR A 179 27.34 -16.74 -10.20
CA THR A 179 27.95 -18.08 -10.18
C THR A 179 28.22 -18.59 -8.76
N SER A 180 28.47 -17.70 -7.81
CA SER A 180 28.72 -17.98 -6.41
C SER A 180 27.56 -17.48 -5.53
N PHE A 181 27.33 -18.17 -4.42
CA PHE A 181 26.37 -17.79 -3.39
C PHE A 181 27.15 -17.58 -2.10
N ASP A 182 27.01 -16.42 -1.48
CA ASP A 182 27.61 -16.13 -0.18
C ASP A 182 26.54 -16.02 0.91
N PHE A 183 27.00 -16.03 2.15
CA PHE A 183 26.15 -15.76 3.31
C PHE A 183 26.77 -14.65 4.17
N ASP A 184 27.47 -13.72 3.53
CA ASP A 184 28.15 -12.65 4.25
C ASP A 184 27.14 -11.69 4.85
N VAL A 185 27.49 -11.10 6.00
CA VAL A 185 26.71 -10.05 6.64
C VAL A 185 27.58 -8.80 6.69
N HIS A 186 27.13 -7.76 6.00
CA HIS A 186 27.74 -6.44 6.07
C HIS A 186 26.81 -5.48 6.81
N ALA A 187 27.37 -4.52 7.55
CA ALA A 187 26.61 -3.44 8.17
C ALA A 187 26.89 -2.13 7.46
N LEU A 188 25.84 -1.49 6.94
CA LEU A 188 25.84 -0.12 6.45
C LEU A 188 25.45 0.81 7.61
N THR A 189 26.35 1.73 7.98
CA THR A 189 26.13 2.69 9.06
C THR A 189 26.14 4.12 8.52
N MET A 190 25.05 4.83 8.80
CA MET A 190 24.84 6.26 8.57
C MET A 190 25.35 7.05 9.78
N ARG A 191 26.14 8.10 9.55
CA ARG A 191 26.61 9.02 10.59
C ARG A 191 26.37 10.46 10.16
N ALA A 192 25.96 11.32 11.10
CA ALA A 192 25.86 12.75 10.84
C ALA A 192 27.24 13.32 10.49
N ASN A 193 27.28 14.19 9.47
CA ASN A 193 28.47 14.89 9.05
C ASN A 193 28.40 16.34 9.54
N PRO A 194 29.12 16.72 10.61
CA PRO A 194 29.11 18.09 11.13
C PRO A 194 29.76 19.11 10.18
N GLU A 195 30.55 18.64 9.22
CA GLU A 195 31.25 19.47 8.23
C GLU A 195 30.46 19.63 6.92
N ALA A 196 29.22 19.11 6.87
CA ALA A 196 28.40 19.16 5.67
C ALA A 196 28.11 20.61 5.25
N THR A 197 28.41 20.93 3.99
CA THR A 197 28.10 22.24 3.39
C THR A 197 26.84 22.20 2.52
N THR A 198 26.40 21.00 2.15
CA THR A 198 25.21 20.74 1.34
C THR A 198 24.31 19.69 2.00
N GLU A 199 23.03 19.65 1.60
CA GLU A 199 22.06 18.67 2.10
C GLU A 199 22.52 17.22 1.85
N ASN A 200 23.09 16.95 0.69
CA ASN A 200 23.52 15.60 0.29
C ASN A 200 24.76 15.11 1.04
N GLU A 201 25.48 16.01 1.72
CA GLU A 201 26.66 15.71 2.52
C GLU A 201 26.35 15.54 4.01
N LYS A 202 25.10 15.79 4.44
CA LYS A 202 24.69 15.71 5.86
C LYS A 202 24.97 14.38 6.52
N TYR A 203 25.10 13.32 5.73
CA TYR A 203 25.38 11.98 6.23
C TYR A 203 26.57 11.36 5.51
N THR A 204 27.47 10.77 6.29
CA THR A 204 28.48 9.84 5.78
C THR A 204 28.01 8.40 5.96
N TRP A 205 28.42 7.55 5.04
CA TRP A 205 28.02 6.16 4.98
C TRP A 205 29.25 5.26 4.98
N HIS A 206 29.26 4.29 5.88
CA HIS A 206 30.35 3.33 6.00
C HIS A 206 29.82 1.91 6.05
N CYS A 207 30.41 1.03 5.26
CA CYS A 207 30.11 -0.39 5.24
C CYS A 207 31.22 -1.17 5.94
N GLU A 208 30.85 -2.14 6.79
CA GLU A 208 31.77 -3.05 7.47
C GLU A 208 31.34 -4.51 7.27
N LEU A 209 32.27 -5.41 6.96
CA LEU A 209 32.01 -6.84 7.01
C LEU A 209 31.93 -7.29 8.49
N ILE A 210 30.80 -7.88 8.86
CA ILE A 210 30.54 -8.33 10.23
C ILE A 210 30.97 -9.79 10.40
N THR A 211 30.61 -10.63 9.44
CA THR A 211 30.93 -12.06 9.42
C THR A 211 30.68 -12.62 8.02
N THR A 212 31.42 -13.66 7.65
CA THR A 212 31.17 -14.45 6.44
C THR A 212 30.22 -15.62 6.68
N ASN A 213 29.73 -15.77 7.92
CA ASN A 213 28.97 -16.94 8.36
C ASN A 213 29.66 -18.26 8.02
N GLN A 214 30.98 -18.30 8.22
CA GLN A 214 31.80 -19.48 7.94
C GLN A 214 31.18 -20.74 8.53
N GLY A 215 31.06 -21.79 7.70
CA GLY A 215 30.44 -23.06 8.07
C GLY A 215 28.95 -23.16 7.72
N PHE A 216 28.32 -22.08 7.26
CA PHE A 216 26.98 -22.12 6.66
C PHE A 216 27.06 -21.91 5.14
N PRO A 217 26.20 -22.59 4.35
CA PRO A 217 26.14 -22.41 2.91
C PRO A 217 25.57 -21.04 2.52
N GLY A 218 25.95 -20.58 1.32
CA GLY A 218 25.48 -19.33 0.73
C GLY A 218 23.97 -19.29 0.56
N ARG A 219 23.38 -18.09 0.69
CA ARG A 219 21.92 -17.90 0.63
C ARG A 219 21.53 -16.83 -0.37
N TYR A 220 20.90 -17.25 -1.45
CA TYR A 220 20.18 -16.39 -2.38
C TYR A 220 18.68 -16.38 -2.09
N ARG A 221 18.09 -15.19 -2.17
CA ARG A 221 16.66 -14.90 -1.95
C ARG A 221 16.13 -15.47 -0.63
N LEU A 222 16.95 -15.29 0.40
CA LEU A 222 16.51 -15.30 1.79
C LEU A 222 15.83 -13.97 2.14
N GLU A 223 15.16 -13.96 3.28
CA GLU A 223 14.71 -12.75 3.94
C GLU A 223 15.29 -12.68 5.36
N ALA A 224 15.35 -11.49 5.96
CA ALA A 224 15.96 -11.28 7.27
C ALA A 224 15.25 -10.22 8.11
N THR A 225 15.32 -10.34 9.43
CA THR A 225 14.86 -9.30 10.35
C THR A 225 15.74 -9.23 11.60
N TYR A 226 15.67 -8.11 12.32
CA TYR A 226 16.41 -7.91 13.57
C TYR A 226 15.53 -8.20 14.78
N ASP A 227 15.91 -9.17 15.60
CA ASP A 227 15.27 -9.42 16.89
C ASP A 227 15.85 -8.47 17.96
N GLU A 228 15.06 -7.47 18.36
CA GLU A 228 15.43 -6.47 19.34
C GLU A 228 15.60 -7.06 20.75
N LYS A 229 14.82 -8.10 21.08
CA LYS A 229 14.81 -8.71 22.42
C LYS A 229 16.09 -9.53 22.63
N ASN A 230 16.49 -10.29 21.63
CA ASN A 230 17.67 -11.16 21.70
C ASN A 230 18.94 -10.53 21.09
N HIS A 231 18.83 -9.31 20.53
CA HIS A 231 19.91 -8.60 19.84
C HIS A 231 20.62 -9.45 18.77
N CYS A 232 19.83 -10.12 17.93
CA CYS A 232 20.33 -10.97 16.86
C CYS A 232 19.62 -10.73 15.54
N LEU A 233 20.27 -11.01 14.41
CA LEU A 233 19.58 -11.10 13.12
C LEU A 233 19.02 -12.51 12.95
N LEU A 234 17.80 -12.62 12.43
CA LEU A 234 17.16 -13.88 12.07
C LEU A 234 17.11 -14.02 10.55
N PHE A 235 17.50 -15.19 10.04
CA PHE A 235 17.57 -15.47 8.61
C PHE A 235 16.54 -16.53 8.19
N PHE A 236 15.68 -16.17 7.24
CA PHE A 236 14.53 -16.97 6.81
C PHE A 236 14.75 -17.56 5.41
N GLY A 237 14.73 -18.89 5.33
CA GLY A 237 14.82 -19.65 4.08
C GLY A 237 16.00 -19.26 3.19
N GLY A 238 15.74 -19.12 1.90
CA GLY A 238 16.77 -18.90 0.88
C GLY A 238 17.54 -20.18 0.55
N GLY A 239 18.48 -20.07 -0.37
CA GLY A 239 19.30 -21.21 -0.77
C GLY A 239 20.10 -20.96 -2.03
N SER A 240 20.57 -22.03 -2.66
CA SER A 240 21.30 -22.03 -3.92
C SER A 240 20.47 -22.71 -5.02
N ASN A 241 21.13 -23.14 -6.09
CA ASN A 241 20.51 -23.98 -7.11
C ASN A 241 20.37 -25.45 -6.67
N GLU A 242 21.09 -25.86 -5.63
CA GLU A 242 21.17 -27.26 -5.16
C GLU A 242 20.43 -27.47 -3.83
N GLU A 243 20.48 -26.47 -2.96
CA GLU A 243 19.95 -26.55 -1.60
C GLU A 243 18.95 -25.41 -1.34
N VAL A 244 17.83 -25.73 -0.71
CA VAL A 244 16.84 -24.76 -0.23
C VAL A 244 16.59 -25.03 1.24
N HIS A 245 16.70 -24.00 2.08
CA HIS A 245 16.65 -24.17 3.52
C HIS A 245 15.23 -24.11 4.09
N GLY A 246 14.96 -25.02 5.03
CA GLY A 246 13.71 -25.11 5.79
C GLY A 246 13.65 -24.17 6.99
N PHE A 247 12.62 -24.37 7.81
CA PHE A 247 12.29 -23.50 8.93
C PHE A 247 12.22 -24.20 10.30
N GLU A 248 12.44 -25.52 10.37
CA GLU A 248 12.60 -26.24 11.64
C GLU A 248 13.75 -25.69 12.46
N LYS A 249 14.85 -25.34 11.78
CA LYS A 249 15.94 -24.54 12.35
C LYS A 249 16.15 -23.33 11.47
N ILE A 250 16.21 -22.16 12.09
CA ILE A 250 16.65 -20.93 11.42
C ILE A 250 18.04 -20.56 11.91
N ILE A 251 18.78 -19.82 11.10
CA ILE A 251 20.09 -19.30 11.50
C ILE A 251 19.88 -17.93 12.10
N LYS A 252 20.54 -17.68 13.23
CA LYS A 252 20.61 -16.36 13.84
C LYS A 252 22.05 -15.91 13.98
N LEU A 253 22.29 -14.62 13.79
CA LEU A 253 23.57 -13.97 14.08
C LEU A 253 23.45 -13.16 15.37
N ASP A 254 24.15 -13.56 16.42
CA ASP A 254 24.27 -12.74 17.63
C ASP A 254 25.15 -11.52 17.32
N LEU A 255 24.61 -10.31 17.44
CA LEU A 255 25.32 -9.08 17.04
C LEU A 255 26.44 -8.69 18.01
N LYS A 256 26.41 -9.19 19.25
CA LYS A 256 27.45 -8.91 20.25
C LYS A 256 28.68 -9.77 20.01
N THR A 257 28.47 -11.07 19.79
CA THR A 257 29.55 -12.04 19.55
C THR A 257 29.98 -12.12 18.09
N LYS A 258 29.12 -11.67 17.16
CA LYS A 258 29.26 -11.81 15.70
C LYS A 258 29.33 -13.27 15.24
N ILE A 259 28.78 -14.18 16.03
CA ILE A 259 28.75 -15.62 15.75
C ILE A 259 27.36 -16.03 15.31
N SER A 260 27.29 -16.75 14.18
CA SER A 260 26.05 -17.37 13.71
C SER A 260 25.85 -18.76 14.31
N SER A 261 24.61 -19.06 14.63
CA SER A 261 24.20 -20.35 15.19
C SER A 261 22.81 -20.75 14.68
N ALA A 262 22.57 -22.05 14.58
CA ALA A 262 21.25 -22.58 14.30
C ALA A 262 20.40 -22.59 15.58
N VAL A 263 19.16 -22.14 15.50
CA VAL A 263 18.17 -22.21 16.57
C VAL A 263 16.95 -22.98 16.10
N SER A 264 16.47 -23.91 16.92
CA SER A 264 15.24 -24.65 16.67
C SER A 264 14.02 -23.74 16.85
N THR A 265 13.04 -23.90 15.96
CA THR A 265 11.74 -23.22 16.03
C THR A 265 10.68 -24.17 16.58
N ILE A 266 9.53 -23.62 16.96
CA ILE A 266 8.38 -24.39 17.44
C ILE A 266 7.40 -24.54 16.26
N PRO A 267 6.95 -25.76 15.91
CA PRO A 267 6.04 -25.96 14.78
C PRO A 267 4.62 -25.52 15.11
N ASP A 268 3.84 -25.28 14.06
CA ASP A 268 2.39 -25.20 14.18
C ASP A 268 1.85 -26.56 14.64
N SER A 269 0.99 -26.54 15.67
CA SER A 269 0.45 -27.76 16.29
C SER A 269 -0.27 -28.70 15.33
N ARG A 270 -0.80 -28.19 14.21
CA ARG A 270 -1.59 -28.97 13.23
C ARG A 270 -0.82 -29.20 11.93
N ASN A 271 -0.04 -28.23 11.48
CA ASN A 271 0.55 -28.19 10.14
C ASN A 271 2.07 -28.40 10.13
N GLY A 272 2.72 -28.44 11.30
CA GLY A 272 4.18 -28.56 11.37
C GLY A 272 4.87 -27.25 11.00
N TYR A 273 5.93 -27.34 10.18
CA TYR A 273 6.71 -26.19 9.75
C TYR A 273 6.32 -25.75 8.33
N PRO A 274 6.57 -24.47 7.97
CA PRO A 274 6.57 -24.09 6.57
C PRO A 274 7.56 -24.96 5.77
N GLN A 275 7.16 -25.35 4.56
CA GLN A 275 8.08 -26.03 3.64
C GLN A 275 9.25 -25.10 3.25
N ALA A 276 10.44 -25.69 3.09
CA ALA A 276 11.64 -24.99 2.66
C ALA A 276 11.40 -24.18 1.38
N ARG A 277 11.90 -22.94 1.33
CA ARG A 277 11.68 -22.07 0.17
C ARG A 277 12.66 -20.91 0.08
N ARG A 278 12.87 -20.43 -1.14
CA ARG A 278 13.51 -19.15 -1.47
C ARG A 278 12.50 -18.25 -2.20
N CYS A 279 12.88 -17.00 -2.44
CA CYS A 279 12.06 -16.04 -3.20
C CYS A 279 10.64 -15.82 -2.63
N HIS A 280 10.44 -16.14 -1.35
CA HIS A 280 9.31 -15.72 -0.56
C HIS A 280 9.49 -14.26 -0.16
N THR A 281 8.46 -13.67 0.43
CA THR A 281 8.54 -12.33 1.03
C THR A 281 8.13 -12.42 2.49
N ILE A 282 8.78 -11.62 3.33
CA ILE A 282 8.32 -11.38 4.70
C ILE A 282 7.85 -9.94 4.86
N ALA A 283 6.80 -9.75 5.65
CA ALA A 283 6.38 -8.45 6.16
C ALA A 283 6.33 -8.53 7.68
N ARG A 284 6.92 -7.55 8.35
CA ARG A 284 7.01 -7.54 9.82
C ARG A 284 6.02 -6.58 10.43
N ARG A 285 5.33 -7.03 11.48
CA ARG A 285 4.51 -6.19 12.36
C ARG A 285 4.79 -6.54 13.82
N SER A 286 5.39 -5.61 14.55
CA SER A 286 5.81 -5.83 15.94
C SER A 286 6.70 -7.08 16.06
N THR A 287 6.25 -8.10 16.80
CA THR A 287 6.96 -9.38 17.02
C THR A 287 6.58 -10.46 16.02
N LYS A 288 5.64 -10.18 15.11
CA LYS A 288 5.15 -11.13 14.13
C LYS A 288 5.80 -10.87 12.77
N VAL A 289 6.33 -11.94 12.16
CA VAL A 289 6.85 -11.95 10.80
C VAL A 289 5.89 -12.78 9.94
N ILE A 290 5.27 -12.13 8.96
CA ILE A 290 4.29 -12.74 8.06
C ILE A 290 5.02 -13.12 6.78
N MET A 291 5.13 -14.41 6.50
CA MET A 291 5.78 -14.95 5.31
C MET A 291 4.73 -15.37 4.28
N THR A 292 4.94 -14.99 3.01
CA THR A 292 4.03 -15.35 1.92
C THR A 292 4.76 -15.92 0.71
N GLY A 293 4.13 -16.92 0.10
CA GLY A 293 4.56 -17.52 -1.16
C GLY A 293 5.99 -18.05 -1.13
N GLY A 294 6.69 -17.95 -2.26
CA GLY A 294 8.03 -18.47 -2.47
C GLY A 294 8.04 -19.78 -3.25
N ILE A 295 9.24 -20.33 -3.41
CA ILE A 295 9.46 -21.51 -4.24
C ILE A 295 10.46 -22.47 -3.59
N PHE A 296 10.09 -23.74 -3.59
CA PHE A 296 11.02 -24.85 -3.45
C PHE A 296 11.45 -25.30 -4.86
N HIS A 297 12.75 -25.55 -5.07
CA HIS A 297 13.24 -25.95 -6.39
C HIS A 297 14.33 -27.00 -6.30
N ARG A 298 14.11 -28.11 -7.02
CA ARG A 298 15.08 -29.13 -7.43
C ARG A 298 14.69 -29.69 -8.81
N GLU A 299 15.63 -29.66 -9.75
CA GLU A 299 15.47 -30.13 -11.13
C GLU A 299 16.85 -30.67 -11.58
N ASN A 300 17.18 -31.95 -11.85
CA ASN A 300 16.46 -33.21 -12.09
C ASN A 300 16.94 -34.32 -11.11
N GLY A 301 16.14 -34.81 -10.16
CA GLY A 301 14.73 -34.53 -10.03
C GLY A 301 14.06 -35.04 -8.76
N LEU A 302 12.91 -34.47 -8.40
CA LEU A 302 12.22 -33.33 -8.99
C LEU A 302 11.26 -32.85 -7.90
N ASP A 303 11.52 -31.70 -7.31
CA ASP A 303 10.48 -31.04 -6.51
C ASP A 303 10.54 -29.56 -6.83
N VAL A 304 9.47 -29.10 -7.47
CA VAL A 304 9.26 -27.72 -7.88
C VAL A 304 7.89 -27.32 -7.35
N LEU A 305 7.88 -26.68 -6.20
CA LEU A 305 6.65 -26.28 -5.51
C LEU A 305 6.66 -24.76 -5.40
N VAL A 306 5.70 -24.11 -6.07
CA VAL A 306 5.42 -22.70 -5.83
C VAL A 306 4.35 -22.65 -4.74
N HIS A 307 4.56 -21.78 -3.75
CA HIS A 307 3.70 -21.70 -2.60
C HIS A 307 2.72 -20.53 -2.70
N SER A 308 1.53 -20.72 -2.15
CA SER A 308 0.52 -19.67 -1.89
C SER A 308 0.21 -19.52 -0.40
N ASP A 309 0.70 -20.44 0.44
CA ASP A 309 0.44 -20.43 1.87
C ASP A 309 1.04 -19.19 2.54
N VAL A 310 0.46 -18.88 3.70
CA VAL A 310 0.90 -17.79 4.57
C VAL A 310 1.21 -18.35 5.94
N TRP A 311 2.34 -17.93 6.49
CA TRP A 311 2.82 -18.36 7.79
C TRP A 311 3.15 -17.15 8.64
N ILE A 312 2.87 -17.25 9.92
CA ILE A 312 3.20 -16.23 10.90
C ILE A 312 4.26 -16.81 11.83
N PHE A 313 5.38 -16.13 11.95
CA PHE A 313 6.45 -16.45 12.90
C PHE A 313 6.42 -15.45 14.06
N GLU A 314 6.32 -15.96 15.28
CA GLU A 314 6.38 -15.18 16.51
C GLU A 314 7.82 -15.13 17.02
N MET A 315 8.44 -13.94 17.01
CA MET A 315 9.84 -13.79 17.41
C MET A 315 10.07 -13.92 18.91
N THR A 316 9.02 -13.82 19.74
CA THR A 316 9.21 -13.91 21.20
C THR A 316 9.59 -15.31 21.68
N ASP A 317 9.13 -16.36 21.01
CA ASP A 317 9.37 -17.77 21.33
C ASP A 317 9.81 -18.63 20.12
N TYR A 318 9.90 -18.03 18.94
CA TYR A 318 10.24 -18.68 17.67
C TYR A 318 9.23 -19.74 17.23
N SER A 319 7.95 -19.51 17.48
CA SER A 319 6.87 -20.38 17.01
C SER A 319 6.35 -20.00 15.62
N TRP A 320 5.98 -21.03 14.86
CA TRP A 320 5.29 -20.92 13.59
C TRP A 320 3.80 -21.21 13.77
N GLU A 321 2.97 -20.41 13.12
CA GLU A 321 1.54 -20.63 12.98
C GLU A 321 1.19 -20.59 11.49
N LYS A 322 0.50 -21.61 10.99
CA LYS A 322 0.00 -21.57 9.61
C LYS A 322 -1.25 -20.71 9.59
N TYR A 323 -1.24 -19.67 8.78
CA TYR A 323 -2.40 -18.82 8.62
C TYR A 323 -3.51 -19.52 7.85
N GLU A 324 -4.75 -19.30 8.26
CA GLU A 324 -5.93 -19.96 7.68
C GLU A 324 -6.11 -19.62 6.20
N HIS A 325 -5.82 -18.38 5.82
CA HIS A 325 -5.97 -17.92 4.45
C HIS A 325 -4.65 -17.97 3.67
N SER A 326 -4.76 -18.22 2.38
CA SER A 326 -3.63 -18.28 1.45
C SER A 326 -3.77 -17.19 0.38
N LEU A 327 -2.66 -16.86 -0.28
CA LEU A 327 -2.69 -16.05 -1.49
C LEU A 327 -3.57 -16.73 -2.57
N PRO A 328 -4.32 -15.96 -3.38
CA PRO A 328 -5.21 -16.55 -4.39
C PRO A 328 -4.50 -17.38 -5.46
N ARG A 329 -3.19 -17.16 -5.66
CA ARG A 329 -2.36 -17.97 -6.56
C ARG A 329 -0.96 -18.09 -5.98
N ALA A 330 -0.35 -19.26 -6.15
CA ALA A 330 1.03 -19.51 -5.77
C ALA A 330 1.98 -18.59 -6.53
N VAL A 331 2.95 -18.00 -5.84
CA VAL A 331 3.78 -16.93 -6.40
C VAL A 331 5.17 -16.88 -5.75
N TYR A 332 6.17 -16.47 -6.52
CA TYR A 332 7.53 -16.20 -6.06
C TYR A 332 8.11 -14.97 -6.76
N PHE A 333 9.14 -14.35 -6.18
CA PHE A 333 9.66 -13.04 -6.62
C PHE A 333 8.60 -11.92 -6.65
N HIS A 334 7.51 -12.08 -5.91
CA HIS A 334 6.65 -10.97 -5.51
C HIS A 334 7.33 -10.16 -4.41
N ASP A 335 6.73 -9.04 -4.06
CA ASP A 335 7.08 -8.30 -2.86
C ASP A 335 5.82 -7.83 -2.14
N ALA A 336 5.99 -7.40 -0.89
CA ALA A 336 4.89 -7.02 -0.04
C ALA A 336 5.29 -5.89 0.90
N ALA A 337 4.34 -5.01 1.18
CA ALA A 337 4.45 -3.96 2.18
C ALA A 337 3.32 -4.12 3.20
N ILE A 338 3.52 -3.66 4.44
CA ILE A 338 2.48 -3.70 5.48
C ILE A 338 2.40 -2.35 6.17
N THR A 339 1.20 -1.78 6.29
CA THR A 339 0.98 -0.54 7.04
C THR A 339 1.11 -0.78 8.55
N GLU A 340 1.30 0.28 9.32
CA GLU A 340 1.40 0.23 10.79
C GLU A 340 0.15 -0.41 11.41
N GLU A 341 -1.04 -0.09 10.88
CA GLU A 341 -2.30 -0.68 11.33
C GLU A 341 -2.48 -2.14 10.91
N GLY A 342 -1.64 -2.66 10.01
CA GLY A 342 -1.58 -4.07 9.64
C GLY A 342 -2.27 -4.41 8.32
N CYS A 343 -2.46 -3.46 7.42
CA CYS A 343 -2.89 -3.76 6.05
C CYS A 343 -1.69 -4.23 5.23
N MET A 344 -1.61 -5.52 4.93
CA MET A 344 -0.58 -6.10 4.08
C MET A 344 -1.01 -6.05 2.61
N MET A 345 -0.12 -5.58 1.74
CA MET A 345 -0.30 -5.40 0.31
C MET A 345 0.75 -6.22 -0.43
N VAL A 346 0.33 -7.16 -1.28
CA VAL A 346 1.20 -8.09 -2.02
C VAL A 346 1.06 -7.85 -3.51
N PHE A 347 2.16 -7.57 -4.20
CA PHE A 347 2.16 -7.22 -5.62
C PHE A 347 3.01 -8.14 -6.49
N GLY A 348 2.49 -8.45 -7.69
CA GLY A 348 3.27 -9.01 -8.79
C GLY A 348 3.83 -10.42 -8.55
N GLY A 349 5.01 -10.68 -9.11
CA GLY A 349 5.70 -11.97 -9.02
C GLY A 349 5.45 -12.90 -10.22
N ALA A 350 5.98 -14.13 -10.12
CA ALA A 350 5.93 -15.16 -11.15
C ALA A 350 5.25 -16.44 -10.62
N HIS A 351 4.70 -17.27 -11.51
CA HIS A 351 3.87 -18.42 -11.12
C HIS A 351 4.38 -19.80 -11.55
N GLU A 352 5.29 -19.89 -12.52
CA GLU A 352 5.77 -21.16 -13.10
C GLU A 352 7.28 -21.10 -13.31
N LEU A 353 7.95 -22.25 -13.42
CA LEU A 353 9.40 -22.33 -13.67
C LEU A 353 9.68 -22.53 -15.16
N THR A 354 9.45 -21.48 -15.95
CA THR A 354 9.92 -21.43 -17.34
C THR A 354 10.78 -20.18 -17.54
N PRO A 355 11.71 -20.16 -18.52
CA PRO A 355 12.43 -18.94 -18.87
C PRO A 355 11.48 -17.77 -19.17
N THR A 356 10.28 -18.09 -19.68
CA THR A 356 9.18 -17.17 -19.95
C THR A 356 8.08 -17.21 -18.89
N ALA A 357 8.44 -17.52 -17.63
CA ALA A 357 7.50 -17.65 -16.53
C ALA A 357 6.49 -16.50 -16.51
N PRO A 358 5.18 -16.79 -16.54
CA PRO A 358 4.17 -15.75 -16.56
C PRO A 358 4.28 -14.92 -15.29
N ARG A 359 4.37 -13.61 -15.50
CA ARG A 359 4.38 -12.60 -14.44
C ARG A 359 3.02 -11.98 -14.34
N ASN A 360 2.72 -11.41 -13.18
CA ASN A 360 1.48 -10.66 -12.98
C ASN A 360 1.77 -9.24 -12.45
N ASN A 361 0.74 -8.42 -12.44
CA ASN A 361 0.66 -7.11 -11.81
C ASN A 361 -0.57 -7.05 -10.88
N LYS A 362 -0.96 -8.19 -10.32
CA LYS A 362 -2.08 -8.26 -9.38
C LYS A 362 -1.63 -7.73 -8.03
N LEU A 363 -2.54 -7.03 -7.37
CA LEU A 363 -2.35 -6.50 -6.02
C LEU A 363 -3.40 -7.15 -5.11
N TYR A 364 -2.92 -7.76 -4.02
CA TYR A 364 -3.77 -8.35 -3.00
C TYR A 364 -3.62 -7.64 -1.67
N PHE A 365 -4.71 -7.54 -0.92
CA PHE A 365 -4.75 -6.93 0.41
C PHE A 365 -5.22 -7.95 1.44
N ALA A 366 -4.60 -7.97 2.61
CA ALA A 366 -5.08 -8.72 3.76
C ALA A 366 -4.77 -7.95 5.06
N TRP A 367 -5.68 -8.04 6.02
CA TRP A 367 -5.48 -7.45 7.34
C TRP A 367 -4.79 -8.45 8.27
N PHE A 368 -3.74 -7.99 8.96
CA PHE A 368 -3.03 -8.68 10.06
C PHE A 368 -3.01 -7.80 11.33
N GLY A 369 -3.98 -6.88 11.39
CA GLY A 369 -4.25 -5.96 12.48
C GLY A 369 -5.70 -5.51 12.40
N ILE A 370 -6.13 -4.77 13.41
CA ILE A 370 -7.49 -4.23 13.45
C ILE A 370 -7.48 -2.87 12.74
N PRO A 371 -8.24 -2.70 11.64
CA PRO A 371 -8.31 -1.42 10.94
C PRO A 371 -8.77 -0.30 11.88
N ARG A 372 -8.22 0.90 11.73
CA ARG A 372 -8.67 2.06 12.50
C ARG A 372 -10.06 2.50 12.05
N LEU A 373 -10.81 3.18 12.93
CA LEU A 373 -12.10 3.80 12.57
C LEU A 373 -11.96 4.76 11.37
N GLN A 374 -10.82 5.45 11.28
CA GLN A 374 -10.48 6.30 10.13
C GLN A 374 -10.51 5.52 8.81
N THR A 375 -10.02 4.29 8.79
CA THR A 375 -9.98 3.44 7.59
C THR A 375 -11.39 3.02 7.18
N PHE A 376 -12.24 2.60 8.13
CA PHE A 376 -13.65 2.32 7.84
C PHE A 376 -14.41 3.56 7.37
N ALA A 377 -14.15 4.72 7.98
CA ALA A 377 -14.75 5.98 7.55
C ALA A 377 -14.32 6.34 6.12
N LEU A 378 -13.04 6.17 5.79
CA LEU A 378 -12.50 6.38 4.45
C LEU A 378 -13.17 5.46 3.42
N GLU A 379 -13.30 4.17 3.72
CA GLU A 379 -14.00 3.21 2.86
C GLU A 379 -15.48 3.59 2.66
N ALA A 380 -16.18 3.97 3.73
CA ALA A 380 -17.57 4.42 3.67
C ALA A 380 -17.72 5.69 2.83
N LEU A 381 -16.81 6.66 3.00
CA LEU A 381 -16.78 7.89 2.20
C LEU A 381 -16.52 7.60 0.73
N ARG A 382 -15.54 6.73 0.44
CA ARG A 382 -15.17 6.32 -0.90
C ARG A 382 -16.31 5.60 -1.63
N LYS A 383 -17.06 4.77 -0.90
CA LYS A 383 -18.27 4.10 -1.40
C LYS A 383 -19.42 5.07 -1.65
N LYS A 384 -19.62 6.03 -0.75
CA LYS A 384 -20.74 6.99 -0.83
C LYS A 384 -20.51 8.10 -1.85
N TYR A 385 -19.26 8.52 -2.04
CA TYR A 385 -18.87 9.63 -2.91
C TYR A 385 -17.75 9.24 -3.87
N PRO A 386 -17.92 8.20 -4.71
CA PRO A 386 -16.85 7.66 -5.55
C PRO A 386 -16.20 8.71 -6.47
N GLN A 387 -16.99 9.67 -6.96
CA GLN A 387 -16.53 10.79 -7.79
C GLN A 387 -15.51 11.71 -7.10
N MET A 388 -15.48 11.73 -5.76
CA MET A 388 -14.50 12.50 -4.97
C MET A 388 -13.16 11.78 -4.81
N PHE A 389 -13.12 10.48 -5.14
CA PHE A 389 -11.94 9.62 -5.01
C PHE A 389 -11.42 9.11 -6.36
N SER A 390 -12.09 9.47 -7.47
CA SER A 390 -11.72 9.08 -8.83
C SER A 390 -11.25 10.28 -9.67
N GLY A 391 -10.17 10.10 -10.43
CA GLY A 391 -9.59 11.07 -11.36
C GLY A 391 -8.64 12.07 -10.72
N LEU A 392 -8.16 13.02 -11.56
CA LEU A 392 -7.19 14.11 -11.31
C LEU A 392 -7.44 14.96 -10.04
N TYR A 393 -8.56 14.74 -9.34
CA TYR A 393 -9.08 15.49 -8.21
C TYR A 393 -8.48 15.09 -6.86
N SER A 394 -8.04 13.83 -6.71
CA SER A 394 -7.76 13.27 -5.37
C SER A 394 -6.46 12.50 -5.25
N GLY A 395 -5.64 12.33 -6.29
CA GLY A 395 -4.53 11.39 -6.14
C GLY A 395 -3.34 11.85 -5.31
N ASN A 396 -3.45 12.98 -4.59
CA ASN A 396 -2.63 13.29 -3.42
C ASN A 396 -3.38 13.29 -2.08
N LEU A 397 -4.65 12.91 -2.09
CA LEU A 397 -5.43 12.69 -0.89
C LEU A 397 -4.76 11.53 -0.14
N GLN A 398 -4.18 11.87 1.00
CA GLN A 398 -3.56 10.93 1.91
C GLN A 398 -4.63 10.44 2.88
N PRO A 399 -4.68 9.15 3.24
CA PRO A 399 -5.55 8.65 4.30
C PRO A 399 -5.55 9.55 5.54
N SER A 400 -4.36 10.04 5.93
CA SER A 400 -4.16 10.99 7.03
C SER A 400 -4.94 12.31 6.87
N GLY A 401 -5.09 12.83 5.64
CA GLY A 401 -5.76 14.10 5.35
C GLY A 401 -7.21 14.01 4.86
N VAL A 402 -7.75 12.80 4.60
CA VAL A 402 -9.10 12.66 4.01
C VAL A 402 -10.17 13.30 4.89
N LEU A 403 -10.12 13.06 6.20
CA LEU A 403 -11.15 13.55 7.12
C LEU A 403 -11.14 15.07 7.19
N ASP A 404 -9.97 15.71 7.17
CA ASP A 404 -9.86 17.16 7.20
C ASP A 404 -10.41 17.78 5.91
N VAL A 405 -10.07 17.19 4.75
CA VAL A 405 -10.61 17.62 3.45
C VAL A 405 -12.13 17.44 3.41
N PHE A 406 -12.64 16.31 3.89
CA PHE A 406 -14.07 16.02 3.87
C PHE A 406 -14.86 16.90 4.86
N ASN A 407 -14.34 17.10 6.07
CA ASN A 407 -14.94 18.01 7.06
C ASN A 407 -14.98 19.44 6.52
N THR A 408 -13.91 19.89 5.88
CA THR A 408 -13.85 21.21 5.25
C THR A 408 -14.88 21.31 4.12
N PHE A 409 -15.02 20.26 3.30
CA PHE A 409 -15.98 20.22 2.19
C PHE A 409 -17.44 20.23 2.67
N CYS A 410 -17.73 19.55 3.77
CA CYS A 410 -19.07 19.47 4.35
C CYS A 410 -19.39 20.60 5.32
N LYS A 411 -18.44 21.50 5.61
CA LYS A 411 -18.65 22.64 6.51
C LYS A 411 -19.62 23.64 5.87
N PRO A 412 -20.73 24.00 6.54
CA PRO A 412 -21.62 25.05 6.07
C PRO A 412 -20.98 26.44 6.27
N GLY A 413 -21.08 27.31 5.26
CA GLY A 413 -20.66 28.71 5.34
C GLY A 413 -19.27 29.02 4.76
N LYS A 414 -18.70 30.18 5.11
CA LYS A 414 -17.39 30.60 4.60
C LYS A 414 -16.26 29.75 5.20
N ILE A 415 -15.35 29.30 4.34
CA ILE A 415 -14.11 28.65 4.74
C ILE A 415 -13.03 29.70 5.04
N SER A 416 -12.27 29.47 6.10
CA SER A 416 -11.10 30.26 6.48
C SER A 416 -9.95 30.10 5.47
N GLU A 417 -8.96 30.98 5.53
CA GLU A 417 -7.76 30.89 4.70
C GLU A 417 -6.93 29.63 5.02
N GLU A 418 -6.92 29.21 6.28
CA GLU A 418 -6.32 27.93 6.71
C GLU A 418 -7.02 26.73 6.06
N GLU A 419 -8.36 26.71 6.04
CA GLU A 419 -9.16 25.68 5.38
C GLU A 419 -8.98 25.69 3.85
N ARG A 420 -8.83 26.87 3.24
CA ARG A 420 -8.44 26.97 1.82
C ARG A 420 -7.08 26.33 1.57
N ASN A 421 -6.11 26.56 2.46
CA ASN A 421 -4.78 25.96 2.35
C ASN A 421 -4.82 24.43 2.52
N ILE A 422 -5.73 23.88 3.32
CA ILE A 422 -5.95 22.43 3.44
C ILE A 422 -6.48 21.86 2.11
N VAL A 423 -7.51 22.49 1.54
CA VAL A 423 -8.09 22.08 0.25
C VAL A 423 -7.09 22.24 -0.91
N GLN A 424 -6.31 23.32 -0.92
CA GLN A 424 -5.29 23.58 -1.95
C GLN A 424 -4.12 22.61 -1.85
N ARG A 425 -3.70 22.17 -0.65
CA ARG A 425 -2.70 21.11 -0.49
C ARG A 425 -3.15 19.76 -1.07
N GLY A 426 -4.46 19.53 -1.17
CA GLY A 426 -5.02 18.38 -1.88
C GLY A 426 -5.03 18.51 -3.42
N ARG A 427 -4.71 19.69 -3.97
CA ARG A 427 -4.60 19.93 -5.42
C ARG A 427 -3.16 19.77 -5.88
N ILE A 428 -2.98 19.22 -7.08
CA ILE A 428 -1.66 19.00 -7.68
C ILE A 428 -1.52 19.86 -8.93
N PRO A 429 -0.36 20.50 -9.16
CA PRO A 429 0.00 21.06 -10.46
C PRO A 429 0.28 19.93 -11.46
N PHE A 430 -0.40 19.93 -12.61
CA PHE A 430 -0.18 18.96 -13.69
C PHE A 430 0.96 19.39 -14.63
N HIS A 431 1.73 18.42 -15.13
CA HIS A 431 2.81 18.64 -16.10
C HIS A 431 2.36 18.72 -17.57
N GLU A 432 1.06 18.57 -17.87
CA GLU A 432 0.55 18.70 -19.25
C GLU A 432 0.09 20.14 -19.55
N HIS A 433 0.51 20.66 -20.71
CA HIS A 433 0.07 21.93 -21.31
C HIS A 433 -1.43 22.00 -21.67
N GLU A 434 -2.22 20.99 -21.29
CA GLU A 434 -3.66 21.03 -21.45
C GLU A 434 -4.29 21.66 -20.23
N ASP A 435 -5.00 22.78 -20.45
CA ASP A 435 -5.85 23.43 -19.47
C ASP A 435 -6.98 22.48 -19.03
N ARG A 436 -6.65 21.60 -18.09
CA ARG A 436 -7.58 20.68 -17.42
C ARG A 436 -7.97 21.26 -16.07
N SER A 437 -8.42 22.51 -16.09
CA SER A 437 -9.14 23.14 -15.00
C SER A 437 -10.51 22.49 -14.84
N ARG A 438 -10.59 21.38 -14.09
CA ARG A 438 -11.88 20.87 -13.61
C ARG A 438 -11.81 20.60 -12.11
N PHE A 439 -12.74 21.27 -11.43
CA PHE A 439 -13.34 21.20 -10.09
C PHE A 439 -12.63 20.51 -8.90
N PHE A 440 -11.81 21.26 -8.18
CA PHE A 440 -12.26 21.57 -6.82
C PHE A 440 -12.65 23.05 -6.78
N LEU A 441 -13.73 23.36 -6.05
CA LEU A 441 -13.98 24.62 -5.34
C LEU A 441 -13.37 25.87 -6.01
N ASN A 442 -14.17 26.64 -6.77
CA ASN A 442 -13.79 27.96 -7.25
C ASN A 442 -13.42 28.88 -6.07
N GLY A 443 -12.15 28.84 -5.63
CA GLY A 443 -11.61 29.46 -4.40
C GLY A 443 -11.88 30.96 -4.24
N ASN A 444 -12.49 31.56 -5.26
CA ASN A 444 -12.80 32.96 -5.40
C ASN A 444 -14.30 33.28 -5.27
N SER A 445 -15.21 32.29 -5.16
CA SER A 445 -16.63 32.56 -4.90
C SER A 445 -16.93 32.50 -3.41
N GLU A 446 -17.50 33.57 -2.87
CA GLU A 446 -17.84 33.74 -1.45
C GLU A 446 -18.87 32.75 -0.89
N ASP A 447 -19.43 31.86 -1.72
CA ASP A 447 -20.43 30.87 -1.33
C ASP A 447 -20.01 29.47 -1.80
N TYR A 448 -19.91 28.54 -0.84
CA TYR A 448 -19.99 27.12 -1.15
C TYR A 448 -21.15 26.50 -0.41
N ALA A 449 -22.10 26.01 -1.19
CA ALA A 449 -23.03 24.97 -0.81
C ALA A 449 -22.88 23.88 -1.86
N VAL A 450 -22.44 22.69 -1.48
CA VAL A 450 -22.73 21.53 -2.33
C VAL A 450 -24.19 21.20 -2.07
N ARG A 451 -25.05 21.52 -3.04
CA ARG A 451 -26.37 20.91 -3.15
C ARG A 451 -26.14 19.40 -3.10
N ILE A 452 -26.49 18.80 -1.96
CA ILE A 452 -26.86 17.39 -1.92
C ILE A 452 -27.91 17.25 -3.02
N PHE A 453 -27.62 16.46 -4.05
CA PHE A 453 -28.66 15.98 -4.95
C PHE A 453 -29.62 15.16 -4.07
N LEU A 454 -30.64 15.82 -3.52
CA LEU A 454 -31.82 15.14 -3.03
C LEU A 454 -32.35 14.33 -4.20
N GLN A 455 -32.53 13.03 -3.95
CA GLN A 455 -33.06 12.05 -4.88
C GLN A 455 -34.17 12.67 -5.72
N HIS A 456 -34.12 12.46 -7.04
CA HIS A 456 -35.33 12.60 -7.83
C HIS A 456 -36.37 11.71 -7.18
N GLN A 457 -37.43 12.32 -6.66
CA GLN A 457 -38.68 11.60 -6.41
C GLN A 457 -39.02 10.90 -7.72
N VAL A 458 -39.03 9.57 -7.68
CA VAL A 458 -39.66 8.77 -8.71
C VAL A 458 -41.10 9.26 -8.75
N ALA A 459 -41.45 10.03 -9.79
CA ALA A 459 -42.83 10.37 -10.04
C ALA A 459 -43.56 9.05 -10.31
N ASP A 460 -44.58 8.77 -9.49
CA ASP A 460 -45.52 7.69 -9.73
C ASP A 460 -46.02 7.77 -11.18
N PRO A 461 -46.05 6.65 -11.93
CA PRO A 461 -46.64 6.66 -13.25
C PRO A 461 -48.16 6.78 -13.11
N GLU A 462 -48.71 7.98 -13.41
CA GLU A 462 -50.15 8.13 -13.57
C GLU A 462 -50.67 7.25 -14.73
N PRO A 463 -51.91 6.72 -14.61
CA PRO A 463 -52.37 5.65 -15.47
C PRO A 463 -52.72 6.15 -16.87
N LEU A 464 -52.29 5.36 -17.86
CA LEU A 464 -52.67 5.45 -19.28
C LEU A 464 -54.17 5.75 -19.48
N GLN A 465 -54.50 7.00 -19.82
CA GLN A 465 -55.76 7.33 -20.48
C GLN A 465 -55.53 7.70 -21.94
N ARG A 466 -56.09 6.85 -22.80
CA ARG A 466 -56.25 7.03 -24.25
C ARG A 466 -57.01 8.33 -24.55
N ARG A 467 -56.54 9.12 -25.52
CA ARG A 467 -57.32 9.50 -26.74
C ARG A 467 -56.60 10.49 -27.67
N ARG A 468 -56.48 10.06 -28.93
CA ARG A 468 -56.74 10.75 -30.21
C ARG A 468 -56.55 12.29 -30.29
N GLY A 469 -55.52 12.66 -31.05
CA GLY A 469 -55.43 13.70 -32.09
C GLY A 469 -56.30 14.97 -32.06
N GLN A 470 -55.64 16.13 -32.20
CA GLN A 470 -55.86 17.09 -33.30
C GLN A 470 -54.83 18.23 -33.26
N ARG A 471 -54.56 18.80 -34.45
CA ARG A 471 -53.70 19.96 -34.74
C ARG A 471 -54.35 21.27 -34.27
N GLN A 472 -53.54 22.26 -33.85
CA GLN A 472 -53.32 23.56 -34.54
C GLN A 472 -52.85 24.69 -33.58
N GLN A 473 -51.86 25.45 -34.08
CA GLN A 473 -51.65 26.92 -34.02
C GLN A 473 -51.85 27.72 -32.73
N GLY A 474 -50.90 28.65 -32.50
CA GLY A 474 -51.21 29.93 -31.84
C GLY A 474 -50.06 30.53 -31.03
N ARG A 475 -49.39 31.53 -31.59
CA ARG A 475 -48.42 32.42 -30.92
C ARG A 475 -49.13 33.45 -30.04
N HIS A 476 -48.39 33.87 -29.00
CA HIS A 476 -48.31 35.23 -28.41
C HIS A 476 -49.46 35.77 -27.55
N GLU A 477 -49.17 36.03 -26.26
CA GLU A 477 -48.86 37.36 -25.67
C GLU A 477 -49.47 37.62 -24.27
N GLN A 478 -48.62 38.23 -23.44
CA GLN A 478 -48.86 39.19 -22.33
C GLN A 478 -49.48 38.75 -20.98
N ILE A 479 -48.58 38.73 -19.98
CA ILE A 479 -48.53 39.59 -18.76
C ILE A 479 -49.89 40.04 -18.19
N LEU A 480 -50.15 39.67 -16.94
CA LEU A 480 -50.72 40.56 -15.92
C LEU A 480 -50.32 40.08 -14.51
N GLN A 481 -49.84 41.02 -13.72
CA GLN A 481 -49.52 40.92 -12.30
C GLN A 481 -50.80 40.65 -11.48
N ASN A 482 -50.68 39.87 -10.40
CA ASN A 482 -51.48 40.16 -9.21
C ASN A 482 -50.79 39.70 -7.92
N ASN A 483 -50.76 40.64 -6.97
CA ASN A 483 -50.24 40.52 -5.61
C ASN A 483 -51.06 39.53 -4.77
N GLY A 484 -50.40 38.88 -3.82
CA GLY A 484 -51.08 38.07 -2.81
C GLY A 484 -50.13 37.57 -1.73
N ASN A 485 -49.85 38.44 -0.75
CA ASN A 485 -49.29 38.10 0.56
C ASN A 485 -50.03 36.91 1.19
N LEU A 486 -49.31 35.87 1.61
CA LEU A 486 -49.79 34.89 2.58
C LEU A 486 -48.62 34.34 3.41
N ASN A 487 -48.38 35.02 4.53
CA ASN A 487 -47.75 34.44 5.71
C ASN A 487 -48.60 33.25 6.19
N LYS A 488 -48.03 32.04 6.21
CA LYS A 488 -48.44 30.97 7.12
C LYS A 488 -47.23 30.15 7.56
N THR A 489 -46.83 30.40 8.80
CA THR A 489 -46.12 29.50 9.71
C THR A 489 -46.83 28.16 9.79
N ARG A 490 -46.13 27.03 9.60
CA ARG A 490 -46.47 25.71 10.19
C ARG A 490 -45.29 24.73 10.12
N SER A 491 -44.63 24.59 11.28
CA SER A 491 -44.26 23.35 11.99
C SER A 491 -43.90 22.07 11.20
N ILE A 492 -42.60 21.76 11.23
CA ILE A 492 -41.91 20.49 11.57
C ILE A 492 -42.76 19.19 11.49
N GLU A 493 -42.47 18.37 10.48
CA GLU A 493 -42.56 16.91 10.55
C GLU A 493 -41.14 16.33 10.43
N VAL A 494 -40.52 16.01 11.56
CA VAL A 494 -39.29 15.18 11.64
C VAL A 494 -39.50 14.22 12.79
N LEU A 495 -40.30 13.18 12.59
CA LEU A 495 -40.46 12.08 13.55
C LEU A 495 -40.59 10.69 12.90
N TRP A 496 -40.46 10.57 11.58
CA TRP A 496 -40.63 9.28 10.88
C TRP A 496 -39.34 8.63 10.39
N TRP A 497 -38.16 9.24 10.61
CA TRP A 497 -36.87 8.70 10.11
C TRP A 497 -36.00 8.00 11.16
N PHE A 498 -36.39 8.00 12.44
CA PHE A 498 -35.58 7.39 13.52
C PHE A 498 -36.06 6.00 13.97
N GLN A 499 -37.16 5.50 13.42
CA GLN A 499 -37.73 4.21 13.82
C GLN A 499 -37.20 3.05 12.97
N GLU A 500 -36.85 3.29 11.69
CA GLU A 500 -36.25 2.25 10.82
C GLU A 500 -34.82 1.87 11.21
N ILE A 501 -34.06 2.76 11.86
CA ILE A 501 -32.70 2.43 12.37
C ILE A 501 -32.77 1.62 13.68
N TYR A 502 -33.90 1.62 14.38
CA TYR A 502 -34.04 0.93 15.66
C TYR A 502 -34.45 -0.55 15.51
N GLU A 503 -35.14 -0.93 14.43
CA GLU A 503 -35.57 -2.32 14.22
C GLU A 503 -34.45 -3.20 13.62
N ASP A 504 -33.59 -2.66 12.74
CA ASP A 504 -32.51 -3.41 12.09
C ASP A 504 -31.29 -3.73 12.99
N LEU A 505 -31.12 -3.02 14.11
CA LEU A 505 -30.01 -3.23 15.06
C LEU A 505 -30.35 -4.18 16.22
N SER A 506 -31.53 -4.81 16.22
CA SER A 506 -32.02 -5.64 17.31
C SER A 506 -31.75 -7.16 17.18
N VAL A 507 -31.15 -7.63 16.08
CA VAL A 507 -30.90 -9.06 15.85
C VAL A 507 -29.40 -9.35 15.72
N GLY A 508 -28.71 -9.51 16.85
CA GLY A 508 -27.38 -10.14 16.88
C GLY A 508 -26.44 -9.68 17.99
N CYS A 509 -26.24 -10.53 19.00
CA CYS A 509 -25.15 -10.50 20.00
C CYS A 509 -25.17 -9.36 21.05
N SER A 510 -25.81 -9.66 22.17
CA SER A 510 -25.69 -8.98 23.46
C SER A 510 -24.36 -9.28 24.14
N THR A 511 -23.48 -8.29 24.33
CA THR A 511 -22.61 -8.16 25.52
C THR A 511 -21.78 -6.87 25.59
N ASN A 512 -21.69 -6.04 24.54
CA ASN A 512 -20.96 -4.76 24.58
C ASN A 512 -21.84 -3.48 24.49
N PHE A 513 -23.17 -3.62 24.57
CA PHE A 513 -24.12 -2.50 24.42
C PHE A 513 -24.04 -1.44 25.52
N SER A 514 -23.56 -1.79 26.72
CA SER A 514 -23.61 -0.90 27.89
C SER A 514 -22.70 0.33 27.77
N VAL A 515 -21.57 0.22 27.06
CA VAL A 515 -20.60 1.33 26.90
C VAL A 515 -21.04 2.31 25.82
N VAL A 516 -21.63 1.79 24.73
CA VAL A 516 -22.15 2.59 23.61
C VAL A 516 -23.40 3.37 24.03
N LEU A 517 -24.28 2.76 24.83
CA LEU A 517 -25.48 3.42 25.35
C LEU A 517 -25.13 4.61 26.25
N VAL A 518 -24.08 4.51 27.08
CA VAL A 518 -23.64 5.60 27.96
C VAL A 518 -23.03 6.77 27.17
N LEU A 519 -22.30 6.48 26.09
CA LEU A 519 -21.72 7.51 25.23
C LEU A 519 -22.77 8.27 24.43
N VAL A 520 -23.73 7.56 23.83
CA VAL A 520 -24.84 8.17 23.07
C VAL A 520 -25.73 9.02 23.98
N THR A 521 -26.01 8.55 25.20
CA THR A 521 -26.81 9.34 26.17
C THR A 521 -26.10 10.64 26.57
N LYS A 522 -24.79 10.60 26.83
CA LYS A 522 -24.00 11.81 27.18
C LYS A 522 -23.88 12.81 26.02
N ILE A 523 -23.77 12.33 24.79
CA ILE A 523 -23.75 13.20 23.59
C ILE A 523 -25.12 13.86 23.40
N THR A 524 -26.21 13.12 23.65
CA THR A 524 -27.58 13.64 23.50
C THR A 524 -27.93 14.67 24.57
N GLU A 525 -27.44 14.51 25.81
CA GLU A 525 -27.60 15.52 26.87
C GLU A 525 -26.80 16.80 26.58
N LYS A 526 -25.57 16.67 26.05
CA LYS A 526 -24.74 17.82 25.67
C LYS A 526 -25.38 18.65 24.55
N VAL A 527 -25.97 17.99 23.56
CA VAL A 527 -26.71 18.65 22.46
C VAL A 527 -28.02 19.30 22.94
N LYS A 528 -28.65 18.78 24.00
CA LYS A 528 -29.85 19.40 24.62
C LYS A 528 -29.50 20.63 25.46
N LEU A 529 -28.35 20.65 26.13
CA LEU A 529 -27.89 21.79 26.92
C LEU A 529 -27.41 22.94 26.02
N GLU A 530 -26.69 22.66 24.94
CA GLU A 530 -26.23 23.67 23.97
C GLU A 530 -27.38 24.33 23.17
N LYS A 531 -28.57 23.71 23.14
CA LYS A 531 -29.80 24.29 22.57
C LYS A 531 -30.63 25.12 23.55
N LYS A 532 -30.29 25.15 24.85
CA LYS A 532 -30.95 25.98 25.86
C LYS A 532 -30.23 27.32 26.10
N GLU A 533 -29.00 27.47 25.61
CA GLU A 533 -28.19 28.70 25.70
C GLU A 533 -28.11 29.50 24.39
N LYS A 534 -28.90 29.14 23.37
CA LYS A 534 -29.17 29.93 22.17
C LYS A 534 -30.67 30.16 22.05
#